data_AF-A0A4U0SGZ2-F1
#
_entry.id   AF-A0A4U0SGZ2-F1
#
_cell.length_a   1.000
_cell.length_b   1.000
_cell.length_c   1.000
_cell.angle_alpha   90.00
_cell.angle_beta   90.00
_cell.angle_gamma   90.00
#
_symmetry.space_group_name_H-M   'P 1'
#
loop_
_entity.id
_entity.type
_entity.pdbx_description
1 polymer ?
#
loop_
_entity_poly.entity_id
_entity_poly.type
_entity_poly.pdbx_seq_one_letter_code
_entity_poly.pdbx_strand_id
1 'polypeptide(L)'
;MTPYVVGVDVGGTSIKSALLSTGLDVLYEQRRPTGGGEGPRTVVANLLAARLIIDEGHLRYGADPLALGVATLGLVDEAGGIARESAAVGWRDVPLGALLRDVSPAPVAIGHDLRAGALARTVTVTAVQSAPIH
;
A
#
# COMPACT_ATOMS: atom_id res chain seq x y z
N MET A 1 -14.32 0.59 17.53
CA MET A 1 -13.65 0.58 16.21
C MET A 1 -12.76 -0.64 16.14
N THR A 2 -12.75 -1.34 15.00
CA THR A 2 -11.84 -2.47 14.78
C THR A 2 -10.57 -1.94 14.15
N PRO A 3 -9.40 -2.04 14.81
CA PRO A 3 -8.14 -1.60 14.21
C PRO A 3 -7.77 -2.51 13.02
N TYR A 4 -7.32 -1.89 11.93
CA TYR A 4 -6.97 -2.60 10.71
C TYR A 4 -5.81 -1.90 9.98
N VAL A 5 -5.16 -2.65 9.10
CA VAL A 5 -4.15 -2.13 8.16
C VAL A 5 -4.59 -2.43 6.73
N VAL A 6 -4.04 -1.67 5.79
CA VAL A 6 -4.28 -1.86 4.36
C VAL A 6 -3.04 -2.44 3.71
N GLY A 7 -3.22 -3.47 2.87
CA GLY A 7 -2.18 -3.96 1.97
C GLY A 7 -2.60 -3.81 0.50
N VAL A 8 -1.70 -3.33 -0.36
CA VAL A 8 -1.86 -3.30 -1.82
C VAL A 8 -0.69 -4.04 -2.47
N ASP A 9 -0.98 -5.03 -3.32
CA ASP A 9 -0.02 -5.82 -4.09
C ASP A 9 -0.18 -5.51 -5.58
N VAL A 10 0.84 -4.88 -6.17
CA VAL A 10 0.86 -4.43 -7.56
C VAL A 10 1.64 -5.43 -8.42
N GLY A 11 0.91 -6.33 -9.07
CA GLY A 11 1.44 -7.21 -10.11
C GLY A 11 1.33 -6.61 -11.52
N GLY A 12 1.95 -7.23 -12.51
CA GLY A 12 1.91 -6.75 -13.90
C GLY A 12 0.52 -6.77 -14.54
N THR A 13 -0.34 -7.71 -14.13
CA THR A 13 -1.69 -7.87 -14.70
C THR A 13 -2.80 -7.39 -13.77
N SER A 14 -2.62 -7.56 -12.45
CA SER A 14 -3.63 -7.20 -11.46
C SER A 14 -3.03 -6.55 -10.23
N ILE A 15 -3.79 -5.62 -9.67
CA ILE A 15 -3.59 -5.02 -8.34
C ILE A 15 -4.55 -5.72 -7.38
N LYS A 16 -4.02 -6.29 -6.31
CA LYS A 16 -4.83 -6.82 -5.20
C LYS A 16 -4.76 -5.85 -4.04
N SER A 17 -5.84 -5.68 -3.31
CA SER A 17 -5.85 -4.85 -2.11
C SER A 17 -6.71 -5.50 -1.04
N ALA A 18 -6.29 -5.38 0.22
CA ALA A 18 -6.96 -6.03 1.33
C ALA A 18 -6.99 -5.15 2.59
N LEU A 19 -8.08 -5.27 3.35
CA LEU A 19 -8.18 -4.86 4.75
C LEU A 19 -7.74 -6.04 5.60
N LEU A 20 -6.84 -5.79 6.53
CA LEU A 20 -6.25 -6.83 7.36
C LEU A 20 -6.40 -6.50 8.84
N SER A 21 -6.61 -7.51 9.67
CA SER A 21 -6.54 -7.37 11.13
C SER A 21 -5.10 -6.99 11.54
N THR A 22 -4.91 -6.57 12.79
CA THR A 22 -3.56 -6.39 13.35
C THR A 22 -2.77 -7.71 13.43
N GLY A 23 -3.46 -8.85 13.43
CA GLY A 23 -2.90 -10.19 13.28
C GLY A 23 -2.59 -10.59 11.84
N LEU A 24 -2.88 -9.71 10.87
CA LEU A 24 -2.76 -9.93 9.43
C LEU A 24 -3.75 -10.93 8.83
N ASP A 25 -4.86 -11.18 9.50
CA ASP A 25 -5.98 -11.94 8.94
C ASP A 25 -6.70 -11.10 7.89
N VAL A 26 -7.10 -11.72 6.78
CA VAL A 26 -7.85 -11.03 5.71
C VAL A 26 -9.28 -10.79 6.17
N LEU A 27 -9.64 -9.51 6.34
CA LEU A 27 -10.99 -9.09 6.69
C LEU A 27 -11.84 -8.79 5.45
N TYR A 28 -11.17 -8.29 4.41
CA TYR A 28 -11.77 -8.00 3.11
C TYR A 28 -10.67 -7.95 2.05
N GLU A 29 -10.98 -8.37 0.83
CA GLU A 29 -10.07 -8.26 -0.31
C GLU A 29 -10.83 -7.90 -1.59
N GLN A 30 -10.12 -7.24 -2.50
CA GLN A 30 -10.59 -6.94 -3.84
C GLN A 30 -9.42 -6.98 -4.83
N ARG A 31 -9.75 -7.17 -6.11
CA ARG A 31 -8.78 -7.19 -7.21
C ARG A 31 -9.22 -6.27 -8.33
N ARG A 32 -8.26 -5.57 -8.93
CA ARG A 32 -8.43 -4.72 -10.11
C ARG A 32 -7.38 -5.01 -11.17
N PRO A 33 -7.65 -4.77 -12.46
CA PRO A 33 -6.63 -4.83 -13.51
C PRO A 33 -5.56 -3.74 -13.29
N THR A 34 -4.29 -4.07 -13.54
CA THR A 34 -3.18 -3.09 -13.49
C THR A 34 -3.13 -2.19 -14.73
N GLY A 35 -3.78 -2.61 -15.83
CA GLY A 35 -3.85 -1.83 -17.07
C GLY A 35 -2.66 -2.02 -18.03
N GLY A 36 -1.86 -3.08 -17.88
CA GLY A 36 -0.93 -3.53 -18.94
C GLY A 36 0.49 -2.97 -18.92
N GLY A 37 1.00 -2.51 -17.77
CA GLY A 37 2.41 -2.13 -17.63
C GLY A 37 2.84 -0.86 -18.38
N GLU A 38 1.91 0.07 -18.59
CA GLU A 38 2.19 1.37 -19.19
C GLU A 38 2.56 2.42 -18.14
N GLY A 39 3.56 2.14 -17.29
CA GLY A 39 4.22 3.07 -16.36
C GLY A 39 3.28 4.07 -15.65
N PRO A 40 3.09 5.30 -16.19
CA PRO A 40 2.18 6.29 -15.63
C PRO A 40 0.75 5.78 -15.34
N ARG A 41 0.17 4.95 -16.22
CA ARG A 41 -1.16 4.38 -15.98
C ARG A 41 -1.17 3.44 -14.79
N THR A 42 -0.10 2.67 -14.61
CA THR A 42 0.04 1.79 -13.45
C THR A 42 0.23 2.57 -12.16
N VAL A 43 0.94 3.71 -12.19
CA VAL A 43 1.02 4.61 -11.04
C VAL A 43 -0.38 5.11 -10.65
N VAL A 44 -1.16 5.62 -11.61
CA VAL A 44 -2.53 6.08 -11.34
C VAL A 44 -3.41 4.94 -10.82
N ALA A 45 -3.35 3.75 -11.43
CA ALA A 45 -4.09 2.59 -10.98
C ALA A 45 -3.75 2.18 -9.54
N ASN A 46 -2.48 2.30 -9.15
CA ASN A 46 -2.03 2.05 -7.78
C ASN A 46 -2.61 3.07 -6.78
N LEU A 47 -2.53 4.36 -7.09
CA LEU A 47 -3.10 5.41 -6.24
C LEU A 47 -4.62 5.26 -6.08
N LEU A 48 -5.32 4.93 -7.17
CA LEU A 48 -6.75 4.65 -7.13
C LEU A 48 -7.07 3.40 -6.30
N ALA A 49 -6.31 2.31 -6.46
CA ALA A 49 -6.51 1.09 -5.68
C ALA A 49 -6.31 1.35 -4.18
N ALA A 50 -5.26 2.08 -3.81
CA ALA A 50 -4.99 2.48 -2.42
C ALA A 50 -6.12 3.35 -1.86
N ARG A 51 -6.58 4.36 -2.60
CA ARG A 51 -7.67 5.23 -2.14
C ARG A 51 -8.96 4.44 -1.91
N LEU A 52 -9.34 3.60 -2.87
CA LEU A 52 -10.60 2.84 -2.82
C LEU A 52 -10.63 1.84 -1.65
N ILE A 53 -9.53 1.15 -1.37
CA ILE A 53 -9.49 0.21 -0.24
C ILE A 53 -9.48 0.97 1.10
N ILE A 54 -8.85 2.15 1.18
CA ILE A 54 -8.89 3.00 2.38
C ILE A 54 -10.31 3.47 2.65
N ASP A 55 -11.00 4.00 1.63
CA ASP A 55 -12.38 4.46 1.76
C ASP A 55 -13.32 3.31 2.16
N GLU A 56 -13.11 2.10 1.62
CA GLU A 56 -13.85 0.90 2.01
C GLU A 56 -13.62 0.52 3.48
N GLY A 57 -12.38 0.59 3.96
CA GLY A 57 -12.06 0.34 5.37
C GLY A 57 -12.68 1.37 6.30
N HIS A 58 -12.62 2.65 5.91
CA HIS A 58 -13.23 3.73 6.67
C HIS A 58 -14.75 3.56 6.78
N LEU A 59 -15.42 3.22 5.68
CA LEU A 59 -16.86 2.95 5.66
C LEU A 59 -17.24 1.78 6.57
N ARG A 60 -16.43 0.70 6.59
CA ARG A 60 -16.72 -0.51 7.38
C ARG A 60 -16.44 -0.36 8.87
N TYR A 61 -15.35 0.34 9.22
CA TYR A 61 -14.83 0.35 10.59
C TYR A 61 -14.92 1.71 11.28
N GLY A 62 -15.36 2.74 10.56
CA GLY A 62 -15.55 4.10 11.08
C GLY A 62 -14.25 4.81 11.42
N ALA A 63 -13.14 4.40 10.80
CA ALA A 63 -11.78 4.80 11.15
C ALA A 63 -10.83 4.70 9.94
N ASP A 64 -9.80 5.54 9.90
CA ASP A 64 -8.67 5.35 8.98
C ASP A 64 -7.81 4.15 9.38
N PRO A 65 -7.10 3.51 8.43
CA PRO A 65 -6.22 2.39 8.74
C PRO A 65 -5.03 2.85 9.59
N LEU A 66 -4.46 1.92 10.36
CA LEU A 66 -3.23 2.20 11.13
C LEU A 66 -2.00 2.39 10.23
N ALA A 67 -2.01 1.78 9.04
CA ALA A 67 -0.96 1.91 8.04
C ALA A 67 -1.43 1.42 6.67
N LEU A 68 -0.77 1.90 5.63
CA LEU A 68 -0.83 1.40 4.26
C LEU A 68 0.51 0.76 3.88
N GLY A 69 0.49 -0.50 3.48
CA GLY A 69 1.64 -1.17 2.87
C GLY A 69 1.38 -1.40 1.38
N VAL A 70 2.36 -1.08 0.54
CA VAL A 70 2.28 -1.31 -0.91
C VAL A 70 3.47 -2.16 -1.36
N ALA A 71 3.18 -3.36 -1.85
CA ALA A 71 4.14 -4.24 -2.47
C ALA A 71 4.05 -4.12 -4.00
N THR A 72 5.17 -4.20 -4.67
CA THR A 72 5.22 -4.14 -6.14
C THR A 72 6.32 -5.04 -6.70
N LEU A 73 6.12 -5.49 -7.94
CA LEU A 73 7.16 -6.17 -8.71
C LEU A 73 8.22 -5.17 -9.13
N GLY A 74 9.50 -5.53 -8.98
CA GLY A 74 10.64 -4.73 -9.42
C GLY A 74 11.53 -4.26 -8.27
N LEU A 75 12.48 -3.38 -8.61
CA LEU A 75 13.43 -2.82 -7.66
C LEU A 75 12.78 -1.64 -6.92
N VAL A 76 12.84 -1.67 -5.59
CA VAL A 76 12.33 -0.61 -4.71
C VAL A 76 13.45 -0.15 -3.79
N ASP A 77 13.64 1.15 -3.73
CA ASP A 77 14.40 1.83 -2.68
C ASP A 77 13.42 2.16 -1.55
N GLU A 78 13.34 1.27 -0.56
CA GLU A 78 12.37 1.35 0.54
C GLU A 78 12.64 2.56 1.45
N ALA A 79 13.91 2.90 1.66
CA ALA A 79 14.32 4.03 2.47
C ALA A 79 13.96 5.37 1.80
N GLY A 80 14.21 5.49 0.49
CA GLY A 80 13.84 6.66 -0.30
C GLY A 80 12.36 6.71 -0.69
N GLY A 81 11.62 5.61 -0.55
CA GLY A 81 10.24 5.52 -1.04
C GLY A 81 10.13 5.58 -2.57
N ILE A 82 11.15 5.10 -3.29
CA ILE A 82 11.23 5.16 -4.77
C ILE A 82 11.06 3.76 -5.36
N ALA A 83 10.11 3.59 -6.27
CA ALA A 83 10.04 2.41 -7.14
C ALA A 83 11.00 2.62 -8.32
N ARG A 84 12.20 2.03 -8.22
CA ARG A 84 13.34 2.30 -9.11
C ARG A 84 13.12 1.76 -10.51
N GLU A 85 12.69 0.51 -10.64
CA GLU A 85 12.48 -0.08 -11.95
C GLU A 85 11.55 -1.28 -11.88
N SER A 86 10.66 -1.41 -12.87
CA SER A 86 9.91 -2.64 -13.07
C SER A 86 9.48 -2.78 -14.52
N ALA A 87 9.98 -3.82 -15.19
CA ALA A 87 9.53 -4.17 -16.53
C ALA A 87 8.08 -4.67 -16.53
N ALA A 88 7.63 -5.31 -15.44
CA ALA A 88 6.28 -5.86 -15.33
C ALA A 88 5.19 -4.78 -15.28
N VAL A 89 5.51 -3.61 -14.71
CA VAL A 89 4.60 -2.46 -14.64
C VAL A 89 5.04 -1.25 -15.48
N GLY A 90 6.20 -1.33 -16.12
CA GLY A 90 6.75 -0.34 -17.05
C GLY A 90 7.09 1.01 -16.45
N TRP A 91 7.50 1.06 -15.18
CA TRP A 91 7.93 2.31 -14.55
C TRP A 91 9.44 2.38 -14.30
N ARG A 92 9.94 3.59 -14.06
CA ARG A 92 11.30 3.88 -13.64
C ARG A 92 11.34 5.12 -12.75
N ASP A 93 12.09 5.05 -11.65
CA ASP A 93 12.32 6.11 -10.66
C ASP A 93 11.05 6.86 -10.23
N VAL A 94 9.99 6.13 -9.93
CA VAL A 94 8.71 6.71 -9.47
C VAL A 94 8.79 6.99 -7.97
N PRO A 95 8.49 8.22 -7.50
CA PRO A 95 8.43 8.55 -6.08
C PRO A 95 7.16 8.02 -5.42
N LEU A 96 6.97 6.70 -5.47
CA LEU A 96 5.71 6.03 -5.15
C LEU A 96 5.29 6.27 -3.69
N GLY A 97 6.24 6.25 -2.75
CA GLY A 97 5.95 6.51 -1.35
C GLY A 97 5.40 7.92 -1.11
N ALA A 98 5.92 8.94 -1.82
CA ALA A 98 5.40 10.30 -1.73
C ALA A 98 3.98 10.40 -2.31
N LEU A 99 3.78 9.87 -3.52
CA LEU A 99 2.47 9.87 -4.18
C LEU A 99 1.39 9.15 -3.36
N LEU A 100 1.75 8.06 -2.66
CA LEU A 100 0.84 7.32 -1.80
C LEU A 100 0.51 8.08 -0.49
N ARG A 101 1.47 8.84 0.06
CA ARG A 101 1.23 9.69 1.23
C ARG A 101 0.27 10.84 0.92
N ASP A 102 0.27 11.34 -0.30
CA ASP A 102 -0.69 12.38 -0.71
C ASP A 102 -2.14 11.89 -0.74
N VAL A 103 -2.37 10.57 -0.89
CA VAL A 103 -3.72 9.97 -0.95
C VAL A 103 -4.12 9.19 0.29
N SER A 104 -3.17 8.87 1.17
CA SER A 104 -3.39 8.07 2.38
C SER A 104 -3.34 8.93 3.65
N PRO A 105 -4.36 8.85 4.52
CA PRO A 105 -4.33 9.52 5.83
C PRO A 105 -3.39 8.81 6.83
N ALA A 106 -2.85 7.66 6.48
CA ALA A 106 -2.07 6.80 7.34
C ALA A 106 -0.59 6.72 6.91
N PRO A 107 0.32 6.33 7.82
CA PRO A 107 1.71 6.03 7.45
C PRO A 107 1.81 5.00 6.31
N VAL A 108 2.71 5.25 5.36
CA VAL A 108 2.91 4.41 4.17
C VAL A 108 4.27 3.71 4.19
N ALA A 109 4.28 2.40 3.95
CA ALA A 109 5.45 1.64 3.49
C ALA A 109 5.29 1.18 2.07
N ILE A 110 6.42 1.15 1.35
CA ILE A 110 6.53 0.47 0.07
C ILE A 110 7.63 -0.59 0.15
N GLY A 111 7.50 -1.67 -0.60
CA GLY A 111 8.51 -2.72 -0.65
C GLY A 111 8.38 -3.63 -1.87
N HIS A 112 9.38 -4.48 -2.05
CA HIS A 112 9.37 -5.52 -3.08
C HIS A 112 8.70 -6.78 -2.53
N ASP A 113 7.91 -7.50 -3.34
CA ASP A 113 7.44 -8.90 -3.21
C ASP A 113 7.10 -9.49 -1.80
N LEU A 114 6.96 -8.64 -0.80
CA LEU A 114 6.52 -8.94 0.54
C LEU A 114 5.00 -8.89 0.54
N ARG A 115 4.34 -9.71 1.37
CA ARG A 115 2.90 -9.52 1.58
C ARG A 115 2.69 -8.09 2.06
N ALA A 116 1.95 -7.28 1.30
CA ALA A 116 1.75 -5.87 1.58
C ALA A 116 1.23 -5.59 3.01
N GLY A 117 0.49 -6.54 3.60
CA GLY A 117 0.11 -6.49 5.01
C GLY A 117 1.28 -6.50 6.00
N ALA A 118 2.33 -7.27 5.72
CA ALA A 118 3.54 -7.30 6.55
C ALA A 118 4.29 -5.96 6.48
N LEU A 119 4.33 -5.31 5.31
CA LEU A 119 4.87 -3.96 5.15
C LEU A 119 4.06 -2.95 5.97
N ALA A 120 2.73 -2.98 5.87
CA ALA A 120 1.85 -2.10 6.63
C ALA A 120 2.08 -2.26 8.15
N ARG A 121 2.12 -3.50 8.64
CA ARG A 121 2.40 -3.78 10.05
C ARG A 121 3.76 -3.26 10.51
N THR A 122 4.80 -3.38 9.69
CA THR A 122 6.14 -2.89 10.04
C THR A 122 6.10 -1.39 10.34
N VAL A 123 5.40 -0.61 9.51
CA VAL A 123 5.25 0.84 9.75
C VAL A 123 4.36 1.12 10.95
N THR A 124 3.32 0.33 11.21
CA THR A 124 2.55 0.46 12.45
C THR A 124 3.44 0.27 13.69
N VAL A 125 4.32 -0.74 13.70
CA VAL A 125 5.24 -0.99 14.83
C VAL A 125 6.22 0.18 15.00
N THR A 126 6.82 0.67 13.91
CA THR A 126 7.74 1.82 13.97
C THR A 126 7.04 3.11 14.41
N ALA A 127 5.83 3.38 13.91
CA ALA A 127 5.05 4.57 14.27
C ALA A 127 4.62 4.56 15.74
N VAL A 128 4.26 3.39 16.28
CA VAL A 128 3.89 3.24 17.70
C VAL A 128 5.09 3.37 18.64
N GLN A 129 6.29 2.93 18.21
CA GLN A 129 7.53 3.15 18.98
C GLN A 129 8.05 4.59 18.91
N SER A 130 7.56 5.40 17.98
CA SER A 130 7.98 6.80 17.79
C SER A 130 7.00 7.82 18.40
N ALA A 131 5.86 7.38 18.91
CA ALA A 131 4.92 8.25 19.61
C ALA A 131 5.49 8.58 21.01
N PRO A 132 5.69 9.86 21.36
CA PRO A 132 6.08 10.22 22.71
C PRO A 132 4.97 9.77 23.67
N ILE A 133 5.36 9.02 24.70
CA ILE A 133 4.50 8.73 25.83
C ILE A 133 4.28 10.08 26.52
N HIS A 134 3.09 10.66 26.38
CA HIS A 134 2.65 11.81 27.15
C HIS A 134 1.56 11.37 28.13
#